data_AF-A0A530I0M9-F1
#
_entry.id   AF-A0A530I0M9-F1
#
_cell.length_a   1.000
_cell.length_b   1.000
_cell.length_c   1.000
_cell.angle_alpha   90.00
_cell.angle_beta   90.00
_cell.angle_gamma   90.00
#
_symmetry.space_group_name_H-M   'P 1'
#
loop_
_entity.id
_entity.type
_entity.pdbx_description
1 polymer ?
#
loop_
_entity_poly.entity_id
_entity_poly.type
_entity_poly.pdbx_seq_one_letter_code
_entity_poly.pdbx_strand_id
1 'polypeptide(L)'
;EGAVRTIGVRPEDLLATTEAATGTAPVRVSSIVFHGRTLRLHAVLSQGIPVVIDAPRRAEGFQFSVGDVAHISLRRGANCPMLPG
;
A
#
# COMPACT_ATOMS: atom_id res chain seq x y z
N GLU A 1 26.71 4.75 0.33
CA GLU A 1 25.68 5.56 -0.34
C GLU A 1 24.83 4.69 -1.23
N GLY A 2 23.51 4.82 -1.16
CA GLY A 2 22.58 4.11 -2.04
C GLY A 2 22.01 5.08 -3.07
N ALA A 3 21.96 4.67 -4.33
CA ALA A 3 21.37 5.49 -5.38
C ALA A 3 19.83 5.44 -5.30
N VAL A 4 19.17 6.60 -5.29
CA VAL A 4 17.71 6.67 -5.35
C VAL A 4 17.23 6.15 -6.71
N ARG A 5 16.17 5.34 -6.69
CA ARG A 5 15.56 4.74 -7.86
C ARG A 5 14.05 4.80 -7.73
N THR A 6 13.38 5.01 -8.85
CA THR A 6 11.93 4.96 -8.94
C THR A 6 11.53 3.58 -9.44
N ILE A 7 10.55 2.97 -8.78
CA ILE A 7 9.93 1.72 -9.23
C ILE A 7 8.45 1.95 -9.49
N GLY A 8 7.92 1.30 -10.51
CA GLY A 8 6.49 1.16 -10.71
C GLY A 8 5.98 0.02 -9.84
N VAL A 9 4.92 0.27 -9.07
CA VAL A 9 4.25 -0.75 -8.27
C VAL A 9 2.78 -0.71 -8.59
N ARG A 10 2.18 -1.86 -8.89
CA ARG A 10 0.74 -1.94 -9.11
C ARG A 10 0.00 -1.96 -7.77
N PRO A 11 -1.18 -1.31 -7.64
CA PRO A 11 -1.92 -1.29 -6.39
C PRO A 11 -2.23 -2.67 -5.81
N GLU A 12 -2.51 -3.67 -6.66
CA GLU A 12 -2.81 -5.05 -6.28
C GLU A 12 -1.58 -5.85 -5.79
N ASP A 13 -0.38 -5.34 -6.04
CA ASP A 13 0.87 -5.93 -5.57
C ASP A 13 1.28 -5.39 -4.18
N LEU A 14 0.55 -4.42 -3.64
CA LEU A 14 0.73 -3.94 -2.28
C LEU A 14 -0.18 -4.68 -1.31
N LEU A 15 0.39 -5.11 -0.19
CA LEU A 15 -0.32 -5.69 0.94
C LEU A 15 -0.36 -4.66 2.06
N ALA A 16 -1.47 -4.58 2.80
CA ALA A 16 -1.61 -3.74 3.98
C ALA A 16 -1.96 -4.59 5.20
N THR A 17 -1.22 -4.40 6.29
CA THR A 17 -1.44 -5.05 7.60
C THR A 17 -1.57 -3.99 8.69
N THR A 18 -2.23 -4.33 9.80
CA THR A 18 -2.31 -3.46 10.98
C THR A 18 -1.03 -3.49 11.81
N GLU A 19 -0.27 -4.57 11.74
CA GLU A 19 0.96 -4.78 12.51
C GLU A 19 2.23 -4.46 11.70
N ALA A 20 3.20 -3.87 12.39
CA ALA A 20 4.53 -3.64 11.85
C ALA A 20 5.33 -4.95 11.76
N ALA A 21 6.01 -5.14 10.64
CA ALA A 21 6.93 -6.26 10.45
C ALA A 21 8.16 -5.83 9.65
N THR A 22 9.24 -6.63 9.72
CA THR A 22 10.43 -6.42 8.88
C THR A 22 10.06 -6.39 7.41
N GLY A 23 10.55 -5.37 6.69
CA GLY A 23 10.24 -5.17 5.27
C GLY A 23 8.90 -4.48 4.99
N THR A 24 8.22 -3.96 6.03
CA THR A 24 7.05 -3.10 5.87
C THR A 24 7.39 -1.62 6.01
N ALA A 25 6.61 -0.77 5.36
CA ALA A 25 6.67 0.68 5.53
C ALA A 25 5.34 1.21 6.08
N PRO A 26 5.34 2.14 7.07
CA PRO A 26 4.11 2.71 7.58
C PRO A 26 3.51 3.71 6.57
N VAL A 27 2.19 3.67 6.41
CA VAL A 27 1.40 4.63 5.65
C VAL A 27 0.18 5.06 6.45
N ARG A 28 -0.22 6.33 6.33
CA ARG A 28 -1.46 6.82 6.90
C ARG A 28 -2.57 6.75 5.86
N VAL A 29 -3.67 6.07 6.18
CA VAL A 29 -4.84 5.97 5.31
C VAL A 29 -5.54 7.32 5.23
N SER A 30 -5.69 7.87 4.02
CA SER A 30 -6.31 9.16 3.77
C SER A 30 -7.72 9.04 3.18
N SER A 31 -8.00 7.99 2.40
CA SER A 31 -9.35 7.68 1.94
C SER A 31 -9.49 6.18 1.62
N ILE A 32 -10.74 5.69 1.65
CA ILE A 32 -11.08 4.32 1.29
C ILE A 32 -12.23 4.37 0.29
N VAL A 33 -12.05 3.76 -0.88
CA VAL A 33 -13.01 3.78 -1.98
C VAL A 33 -13.38 2.35 -2.36
N PHE A 34 -14.67 2.10 -2.57
CA PHE A 34 -15.14 0.84 -3.14
C PHE A 34 -14.91 0.82 -4.65
N HIS A 35 -14.21 -0.20 -5.15
CA HIS A 35 -13.95 -0.39 -6.57
C HIS A 35 -14.34 -1.81 -7.01
N GLY A 36 -15.61 -2.01 -7.33
CA GLY A 36 -16.14 -3.32 -7.71
C GLY A 36 -16.00 -4.36 -6.60
N ARG A 37 -15.09 -5.33 -6.78
CA ARG A 37 -14.81 -6.41 -5.83
C ARG A 37 -13.66 -6.10 -4.85
N THR A 38 -12.97 -4.99 -5.04
CA THR A 38 -11.84 -4.57 -4.20
C THR A 38 -12.17 -3.29 -3.43
N LEU A 39 -11.45 -3.10 -2.33
CA LEU A 39 -11.39 -1.86 -1.58
C LEU A 39 -10.06 -1.19 -1.92
N ARG A 40 -10.10 0.05 -2.39
CA ARG A 40 -8.91 0.83 -2.68
C ARG A 40 -8.62 1.76 -1.52
N LEU A 41 -7.46 1.59 -0.89
CA LEU A 41 -6.94 2.53 0.08
C LEU A 41 -6.08 3.56 -0.64
N HIS A 42 -6.39 4.83 -0.42
CA HIS A 42 -5.43 5.89 -0.64
C HIS A 42 -4.73 6.14 0.70
N ALA A 43 -3.41 6.15 0.65
CA ALA A 43 -2.59 6.34 1.83
C ALA A 43 -1.38 7.22 1.50
N VAL A 44 -0.69 7.69 2.53
CA VAL A 44 0.45 8.59 2.41
C VAL A 44 1.60 8.04 3.25
N LEU A 45 2.77 7.86 2.62
CA LEU A 45 4.02 7.51 3.31
C LEU A 45 4.52 8.69 4.16
N SER A 46 5.45 8.44 5.09
CA SER A 46 6.03 9.43 6.00
C SER A 46 6.61 10.69 5.32
N GLN A 47 6.90 10.62 4.01
CA GLN A 47 7.46 11.69 3.20
C GLN A 47 6.43 12.43 2.33
N GLY A 48 5.13 12.21 2.55
CA GLY A 48 4.07 12.82 1.73
C GLY A 48 3.83 12.12 0.39
N ILE A 49 4.51 11.01 0.12
CA ILE A 49 4.37 10.26 -1.13
C ILE A 49 3.03 9.51 -1.11
N PRO A 50 2.11 9.78 -2.06
CA PRO A 50 0.85 9.07 -2.13
C PRO A 50 1.06 7.64 -2.62
N VAL A 51 0.35 6.70 -2.00
CA VAL A 51 0.34 5.29 -2.36
C VAL A 51 -1.11 4.81 -2.46
N VAL A 52 -1.38 3.96 -3.44
CA VAL A 52 -2.69 3.35 -3.67
C VAL A 52 -2.56 1.85 -3.51
N ILE A 53 -3.42 1.24 -2.69
CA ILE A 53 -3.38 -0.19 -2.35
C ILE A 53 -4.74 -0.80 -2.64
N ASP A 54 -4.78 -1.91 -3.38
CA ASP A 54 -6.01 -2.66 -3.60
C ASP A 54 -6.09 -3.83 -2.60
N ALA A 55 -7.01 -3.73 -1.65
CA ALA A 55 -7.29 -4.76 -0.67
C ALA A 55 -8.52 -5.60 -1.09
N PRO A 56 -8.49 -6.93 -0.85
CA PRO A 56 -9.67 -7.75 -1.05
C PRO A 56 -10.77 -7.33 -0.07
N ARG A 57 -12.00 -7.25 -0.56
CA ARG A 57 -13.19 -7.07 0.28
C ARG A 57 -13.45 -8.38 1.03
N ARG A 58 -12.82 -8.59 2.19
CA ARG A 58 -13.14 -9.75 3.03
C ARG A 58 -14.59 -9.63 3.53
N ALA A 59 -15.31 -10.74 3.51
CA ALA A 59 -16.68 -10.83 4.05
C ALA A 59 -16.70 -10.62 5.58
N GLU A 60 -15.57 -10.88 6.25
CA GLU A 60 -15.34 -10.57 7.66
C GLU A 60 -14.38 -9.38 7.78
N GLY A 61 -14.95 -8.18 7.98
CA GLY A 61 -14.27 -7.01 8.53
C GLY A 61 -12.99 -6.57 7.82
N PHE A 62 -13.13 -5.72 6.80
CA PHE A 62 -12.04 -4.83 6.41
C PHE A 62 -11.63 -3.97 7.61
N GLN A 63 -10.33 -3.93 7.94
CA GLN A 63 -9.83 -3.49 9.25
C GLN A 63 -9.28 -2.06 9.28
N PHE A 64 -9.38 -1.31 8.18
CA PHE A 64 -8.82 0.04 8.11
C PHE A 64 -9.92 1.10 8.02
N SER A 65 -9.69 2.20 8.72
CA SER A 65 -10.44 3.45 8.66
C SER A 65 -9.55 4.60 8.18
N VAL A 66 -10.16 5.69 7.74
CA VAL A 66 -9.41 6.92 7.45
C VAL A 66 -8.75 7.42 8.73
N GLY A 67 -7.47 7.75 8.65
CA GLY A 67 -6.65 8.18 9.78
C GLY A 67 -5.78 7.07 10.37
N ASP A 68 -6.11 5.79 10.13
CA ASP A 68 -5.34 4.65 10.62
C ASP A 68 -3.94 4.62 10.01
N VAL A 69 -3.01 4.00 10.76
CA VAL A 69 -1.69 3.65 10.25
C VAL A 69 -1.73 2.19 9.81
N ALA A 70 -1.47 1.96 8.52
CA ALA A 70 -1.26 0.63 7.97
C ALA A 70 0.23 0.41 7.71
N HIS A 71 0.66 -0.84 7.74
CA HIS A 71 2.00 -1.26 7.37
C HIS A 71 1.94 -1.97 6.02
N ILE A 72 2.61 -1.41 5.01
CA ILE A 72 2.56 -1.93 3.65
C ILE A 72 3.82 -2.69 3.26
N SER A 73 3.65 -3.70 2.44
CA SER A 73 4.75 -4.46 1.83
C SER A 73 4.41 -4.88 0.41
N LEU A 74 5.41 -5.30 -0.35
CA LEU A 74 5.21 -5.92 -1.66
C LEU A 74 4.78 -7.37 -1.49
N ARG A 75 3.77 -7.78 -2.25
CA ARG A 75 3.40 -9.18 -2.40
C ARG A 75 4.60 -9.97 -2.95
N ARG A 76 4.82 -11.16 -2.42
CA ARG A 76 5.88 -12.05 -2.94
C ARG A 76 5.66 -12.31 -4.43
N GLY A 77 6.69 -12.03 -5.24
CA GLY A 77 6.66 -12.19 -6.69
C GLY A 77 6.04 -11.01 -7.45
N ALA A 78 5.73 -9.88 -6.79
CA ALA A 78 5.35 -8.64 -7.45
C ALA A 78 6.42 -8.21 -8.46
N ASN A 79 6.02 -7.84 -9.67
CA ASN A 79 6.92 -7.36 -10.70
C ASN A 79 6.94 -5.83 -10.68
N CYS A 80 8.02 -5.26 -10.15
CA CYS A 80 8.17 -3.82 -10.00
C CYS A 80 9.21 -3.30 -11.01
N PRO A 81 8.79 -2.80 -12.19
CA PRO A 81 9.74 -2.26 -13.15
C PRO A 81 10.45 -1.04 -12.57
N MET A 82 11.75 -0.96 -12.80
CA MET A 82 12.52 0.24 -12.55
C MET A 82 12.15 1.29 -13.60
N LEU A 83 11.70 2.46 -13.14
CA LEU A 83 11.34 3.56 -14.03
C LEU A 83 12.58 4.41 -14.31
N PRO A 84 12.69 4.99 -15.52
CA PRO A 84 13.71 5.99 -15.80
C PRO A 84 13.55 7.17 -14.83
N GLY A 85 14.68 7.64 -14.30
CA GLY A 85 14.78 8.80 -13.41
C GLY A 85 15.11 10.07 -14.15
#